data_AF-A0A3D3E2A1-F1
#
_entry.id   AF-A0A3D3E2A1-F1
#
_cell.length_a   1.000
_cell.length_b   1.000
_cell.length_c   1.000
_cell.angle_alpha   90.00
_cell.angle_beta   90.00
_cell.angle_gamma   90.00
#
_symmetry.space_group_name_H-M   'P 1'
#
loop_
_entity.id
_entity.type
_entity.pdbx_description
1 polymer ?
#
loop_
_entity_poly.entity_id
_entity_poly.type
_entity_poly.pdbx_seq_one_letter_code
_entity_poly.pdbx_strand_id
1 'polypeptide(L)'
;MSKQSVYPVSQEIWSKTLLTKEEYQAMYRYSVESPDEFWIEQAQRLKWIKPFSKVNDISFDKHDLHIRWYEDGVLNVSENCIDRHLEKRGNETAIIWEKEKESIGNKNETRAITYNELSSEVNRLANGLKSLGIQKGDIVTLYLPTVPEAAIAMLACARIGAIHSIVVSSCSAKALASRISDACQPEPMNAEDPLFILYASNSSENSKGVLHTTGGYLVYAAMTHEYVFNYQLSDVYMYGALCNGDTVVMPERDEYLSETRWWHIETNGAALPMLGIKPALIDESGSELTGVASGNLMIKDSWPGQIRTIFGDHQDFIDTYFSNSEGDFFTKKSARRDENGYYWLTT
;
A
#
# COMPACT_ATOMS: atom_id res chain seq x y z
N MET A 1 9.60 17.53 -34.99
CA MET A 1 10.24 17.97 -33.73
C MET A 1 10.41 16.72 -32.89
N SER A 2 11.57 16.50 -32.29
CA SER A 2 11.75 15.40 -31.33
C SER A 2 10.94 15.68 -30.08
N LYS A 3 10.04 14.78 -29.67
CA LYS A 3 9.48 14.82 -28.32
C LYS A 3 10.64 14.67 -27.33
N GLN A 4 10.70 15.55 -26.34
CA GLN A 4 11.66 15.45 -25.26
C GLN A 4 11.19 14.31 -24.34
N SER A 5 11.88 13.16 -24.37
CA SER A 5 11.49 11.95 -23.65
C SER A 5 11.91 11.93 -22.17
N VAL A 6 12.67 12.93 -21.72
CA VAL A 6 13.21 13.01 -20.35
C VAL A 6 13.01 14.41 -19.81
N TYR A 7 12.35 14.51 -18.67
CA TYR A 7 12.08 15.76 -17.95
C TYR A 7 13.07 15.88 -16.79
N PRO A 8 13.89 16.95 -16.74
CA PRO A 8 14.80 17.15 -15.62
C PRO A 8 14.01 17.52 -14.36
N VAL A 9 14.45 16.99 -13.21
CA VAL A 9 13.92 17.39 -11.90
C VAL A 9 14.17 18.91 -11.72
N SER A 10 13.17 19.65 -11.24
CA SER A 10 13.33 21.09 -11.02
C SER A 10 14.35 21.36 -9.93
N GLN A 11 15.06 22.49 -10.00
CA GLN A 11 16.08 22.83 -9.00
C GLN A 11 15.51 22.95 -7.58
N GLU A 12 14.22 23.29 -7.44
CA GLU A 12 13.54 23.31 -6.14
C GLU A 12 13.28 21.89 -5.59
N ILE A 13 12.84 20.95 -6.42
CA ILE A 13 12.63 19.56 -5.97
C ILE A 13 13.99 18.92 -5.67
N TRP A 14 14.98 19.14 -6.54
CA TRP A 14 16.34 18.62 -6.38
C TRP A 14 17.01 19.12 -5.08
N SER A 15 16.78 20.37 -4.68
CA SER A 15 17.34 20.91 -3.42
C SER A 15 16.70 20.35 -2.14
N LYS A 16 15.61 19.58 -2.28
CA LYS A 16 14.86 18.92 -1.20
C LYS A 16 14.83 17.40 -1.36
N THR A 17 15.63 16.83 -2.27
CA THR A 17 15.58 15.40 -2.57
C THR A 17 16.11 14.56 -1.41
N LEU A 18 15.40 13.48 -1.07
CA LEU A 18 15.88 12.46 -0.11
C LEU A 18 16.93 11.54 -0.74
N LEU A 19 16.96 11.46 -2.07
CA LEU A 19 17.88 10.61 -2.84
C LEU A 19 18.32 11.32 -4.13
N THR A 20 19.61 11.35 -4.39
CA THR A 20 20.16 11.51 -5.74
C THR A 20 20.00 10.22 -6.55
N LYS A 21 20.25 10.28 -7.87
CA LYS A 21 20.24 9.10 -8.74
C LYS A 21 21.29 8.08 -8.31
N GLU A 22 22.45 8.56 -7.87
CA GLU A 22 23.60 7.78 -7.47
C GLU A 22 23.34 7.08 -6.11
N GLU A 23 22.69 7.77 -5.16
CA GLU A 23 22.23 7.19 -3.90
C GLU A 23 21.10 6.17 -4.10
N TYR A 24 20.13 6.45 -4.98
CA TYR A 24 19.15 5.45 -5.41
C TYR A 24 19.85 4.20 -6.00
N GLN A 25 20.85 4.37 -6.88
CA GLN A 25 21.57 3.23 -7.48
C GLN A 25 22.40 2.45 -6.46
N ALA A 26 22.92 3.09 -5.41
CA ALA A 26 23.60 2.42 -4.31
C ALA A 26 22.61 1.66 -3.42
N MET A 27 21.50 2.29 -3.04
CA MET A 27 20.50 1.70 -2.13
C MET A 27 19.66 0.60 -2.80
N TYR A 28 19.30 0.75 -4.08
CA TYR A 28 18.67 -0.32 -4.86
C TYR A 28 19.58 -1.55 -4.90
N ARG A 29 20.88 -1.35 -5.17
CA ARG A 29 21.87 -2.43 -5.14
C ARG A 29 21.93 -3.10 -3.77
N TYR A 30 22.03 -2.32 -2.69
CA TYR A 30 22.04 -2.84 -1.31
C TYR A 30 20.78 -3.69 -1.02
N SER A 31 19.60 -3.21 -1.41
CA SER A 31 18.32 -3.94 -1.27
C SER A 31 18.19 -5.23 -2.12
N VAL A 32 19.12 -5.46 -3.05
CA VAL A 32 19.12 -6.61 -3.97
C VAL A 32 20.27 -7.60 -3.65
N GLU A 33 21.44 -7.10 -3.27
CA GLU A 33 22.65 -7.87 -2.94
C GLU A 33 22.70 -8.27 -1.45
N SER A 34 22.22 -7.43 -0.54
CA SER A 34 22.05 -7.72 0.92
C SER A 34 20.59 -7.44 1.36
N PRO A 35 19.60 -8.18 0.86
CA PRO A 35 18.18 -7.89 1.13
C PRO A 35 17.85 -7.94 2.63
N ASP A 36 18.37 -8.91 3.37
CA ASP A 36 18.08 -9.07 4.80
C ASP A 36 18.57 -7.87 5.63
N GLU A 37 19.82 -7.44 5.42
CA GLU A 37 20.43 -6.31 6.12
C GLU A 37 19.66 -5.00 5.82
N PHE A 38 19.38 -4.76 4.54
CA PHE A 38 18.58 -3.62 4.09
C PHE A 38 17.17 -3.61 4.71
N TRP A 39 16.47 -4.75 4.72
CA TRP A 39 15.11 -4.85 5.24
C TRP A 39 15.04 -4.83 6.78
N ILE A 40 16.11 -5.22 7.49
CA ILE A 40 16.26 -4.96 8.93
C ILE A 40 16.30 -3.45 9.21
N GLU A 41 17.07 -2.69 8.42
CA GLU A 41 17.15 -1.23 8.56
C GLU A 41 15.80 -0.56 8.27
N GLN A 42 15.15 -0.88 7.14
CA GLN A 42 13.86 -0.27 6.80
C GLN A 42 12.77 -0.58 7.85
N ALA A 43 12.82 -1.75 8.48
CA ALA A 43 11.87 -2.12 9.54
C ALA A 43 12.04 -1.30 10.83
N GLN A 44 13.18 -0.64 11.06
CA GLN A 44 13.37 0.27 12.21
C GLN A 44 12.54 1.55 12.10
N ARG A 45 11.97 1.84 10.91
CA ARG A 45 10.98 2.93 10.72
C ARG A 45 9.68 2.68 11.46
N LEU A 46 9.39 1.45 11.88
CA LEU A 46 8.19 1.08 12.63
C LEU A 46 8.47 0.90 14.12
N LYS A 47 7.47 1.22 14.95
CA LYS A 47 7.43 0.86 16.36
C LYS A 47 6.92 -0.59 16.46
N TRP A 48 7.78 -1.47 16.95
CA TRP A 48 7.46 -2.86 17.26
C TRP A 48 7.12 -3.01 18.75
N ILE A 49 6.05 -3.74 19.05
CA ILE A 49 5.65 -4.13 20.41
C ILE A 49 6.52 -5.30 20.88
N LYS A 50 6.77 -6.27 19.98
CA LYS A 50 7.83 -7.27 20.09
C LYS A 50 8.70 -7.16 18.83
N PRO A 51 10.01 -6.89 18.93
CA PRO A 51 10.92 -6.99 17.79
C PRO A 51 10.89 -8.39 17.17
N PHE A 52 11.07 -8.45 15.85
CA PHE A 52 11.31 -9.69 15.11
C PHE A 52 12.76 -10.18 15.31
N SER A 53 12.99 -11.45 15.04
CA SER A 53 14.30 -12.10 14.98
C SER A 53 14.59 -12.74 13.61
N LYS A 54 13.55 -12.98 12.80
CA LYS A 54 13.67 -13.35 11.37
C LYS A 54 13.29 -12.18 10.49
N VAL A 55 13.99 -11.98 9.36
CA VAL A 55 13.63 -10.96 8.36
C VAL A 55 12.54 -11.47 7.43
N ASN A 56 12.71 -12.69 6.91
CA ASN A 56 11.77 -13.36 6.04
C ASN A 56 11.86 -14.89 6.18
N ASP A 57 10.86 -15.57 5.62
CA ASP A 57 10.77 -17.01 5.43
C ASP A 57 9.88 -17.21 4.18
N ILE A 58 10.49 -17.54 3.04
CA ILE A 58 9.88 -17.45 1.71
C ILE A 58 10.16 -18.72 0.92
N SER A 59 9.11 -19.25 0.30
CA SER A 59 9.17 -20.25 -0.76
C SER A 59 8.16 -19.89 -1.84
N PHE A 60 8.61 -19.87 -3.10
CA PHE A 60 7.76 -19.77 -4.30
C PHE A 60 7.56 -21.16 -4.97
N ASP A 61 7.84 -22.26 -4.27
CA ASP A 61 7.46 -23.61 -4.69
C ASP A 61 5.93 -23.75 -4.61
N LYS A 62 5.29 -24.33 -5.63
CA LYS A 62 3.83 -24.53 -5.70
C LYS A 62 3.28 -25.47 -4.63
N HIS A 63 4.12 -26.33 -4.06
CA HIS A 63 3.77 -27.31 -3.03
C HIS A 63 4.06 -26.84 -1.60
N ASP A 64 4.82 -25.75 -1.45
CA ASP A 64 5.10 -25.08 -0.18
C ASP A 64 5.11 -23.55 -0.39
N LEU A 65 4.05 -23.01 -1.01
CA LEU A 65 3.98 -21.59 -1.33
C LEU A 65 3.72 -20.81 -0.03
N HIS A 66 4.74 -20.13 0.48
CA HIS A 66 4.61 -19.29 1.65
C HIS A 66 5.48 -18.04 1.54
N ILE A 67 4.95 -16.92 2.04
CA ILE A 67 5.57 -15.61 1.93
C ILE A 67 5.44 -14.95 3.29
N ARG A 68 6.51 -14.97 4.08
CA ARG A 68 6.52 -14.42 5.43
C ARG A 68 7.62 -13.39 5.58
N TRP A 69 7.31 -12.26 6.20
CA TRP A 69 8.22 -11.16 6.50
C TRP A 69 8.03 -10.74 7.96
N TYR A 70 9.13 -10.66 8.71
CA TYR A 70 9.17 -10.30 10.12
C TYR A 70 8.27 -11.18 11.02
N GLU A 71 8.09 -12.47 10.66
CA GLU A 71 6.95 -13.30 11.13
C GLU A 71 6.77 -13.38 12.64
N ASP A 72 7.86 -13.34 13.41
CA ASP A 72 7.83 -13.42 14.87
C ASP A 72 7.71 -12.04 15.53
N GLY A 73 7.77 -10.95 14.78
CA GLY A 73 7.54 -9.59 15.26
C GLY A 73 6.05 -9.28 15.47
N VAL A 74 5.78 -8.41 16.45
CA VAL A 74 4.42 -7.95 16.79
C VAL A 74 4.39 -6.43 16.76
N LEU A 75 3.37 -5.87 16.11
CA LEU A 75 3.13 -4.42 16.03
C LEU A 75 1.63 -4.10 16.06
N ASN A 76 1.29 -2.82 16.04
CA ASN A 76 -0.06 -2.36 15.71
C ASN A 76 -0.01 -1.22 14.68
N VAL A 77 -0.92 -1.24 13.69
CA VAL A 77 -0.98 -0.22 12.62
C VAL A 77 -1.50 1.10 13.15
N SER A 78 -2.57 1.10 13.97
CA SER A 78 -3.08 2.34 14.59
C SER A 78 -2.04 2.98 15.50
N GLU A 79 -1.25 2.19 16.23
CA GLU A 79 -0.17 2.73 17.08
C GLU A 79 0.92 3.42 16.24
N ASN A 80 1.24 2.84 15.06
CA ASN A 80 2.22 3.39 14.13
C ASN A 80 1.70 4.58 13.32
N CYS A 81 0.40 4.63 13.03
CA CYS A 81 -0.25 5.70 12.28
C CYS A 81 -0.80 6.83 13.17
N ILE A 82 -0.83 6.69 14.50
CA ILE A 82 -1.42 7.69 15.41
C ILE A 82 -0.59 7.82 16.69
N ASP A 83 -0.61 6.81 17.57
CA ASP A 83 -0.20 6.95 18.97
C ASP A 83 1.26 7.37 19.15
N ARG A 84 2.15 6.83 18.31
CA ARG A 84 3.58 7.17 18.34
C ARG A 84 3.89 8.63 17.98
N HIS A 85 2.94 9.32 17.35
CA HIS A 85 3.08 10.72 16.94
C HIS A 85 2.55 11.69 17.99
N LEU A 86 1.62 11.28 18.88
CA LEU A 86 0.87 12.17 19.78
C LEU A 86 1.73 13.08 20.65
N GLU A 87 2.84 12.57 21.21
CA GLU A 87 3.74 13.34 22.08
C GLU A 87 4.29 14.61 21.39
N LYS A 88 4.56 14.52 20.08
CA LYS A 88 5.27 15.57 19.32
C LYS A 88 4.35 16.30 18.34
N ARG A 89 3.35 15.59 17.80
CA ARG A 89 2.48 15.99 16.69
C ARG A 89 1.00 16.02 17.06
N GLY A 90 0.62 15.79 18.32
CA GLY A 90 -0.80 15.63 18.72
C GLY A 90 -1.72 16.78 18.27
N ASN A 91 -1.19 18.01 18.17
CA ASN A 91 -1.93 19.19 17.71
C ASN A 91 -1.66 19.56 16.24
N GLU A 92 -0.83 18.80 15.52
CA GLU A 92 -0.67 18.89 14.07
C GLU A 92 -1.84 18.18 13.38
N THR A 93 -2.18 18.61 12.16
CA THR A 93 -3.23 18.00 11.36
C THR A 93 -2.83 16.59 10.93
N ALA A 94 -3.73 15.62 11.07
CA ALA A 94 -3.60 14.27 10.56
C ALA A 94 -4.45 14.04 9.30
N ILE A 95 -5.63 14.67 9.23
CA ILE A 95 -6.53 14.60 8.06
C ILE A 95 -7.04 16.00 7.70
N ILE A 96 -6.94 16.38 6.43
CA ILE A 96 -7.70 17.47 5.81
C ILE A 96 -8.73 16.84 4.89
N TRP A 97 -10.01 17.14 5.07
CA TRP A 97 -11.07 16.70 4.17
C TRP A 97 -11.73 17.89 3.49
N GLU A 98 -11.89 17.79 2.16
CA GLU A 98 -12.57 18.79 1.32
C GLU A 98 -13.86 18.18 0.77
N LYS A 99 -15.00 18.74 1.17
CA LYS A 99 -16.34 18.33 0.74
C LYS A 99 -16.61 18.65 -0.73
N GLU A 100 -17.44 17.83 -1.37
CA GLU A 100 -17.95 18.11 -2.73
C GLU A 100 -18.70 19.45 -2.77
N LYS A 101 -18.43 20.24 -3.81
CA LYS A 101 -19.22 21.43 -4.12
C LYS A 101 -20.50 21.03 -4.83
N GLU A 102 -21.58 20.87 -4.07
CA GLU A 102 -22.93 20.86 -4.65
C GLU A 102 -23.10 22.08 -5.57
N SER A 103 -23.56 21.84 -6.79
CA SER A 103 -23.67 22.90 -7.81
C SER A 103 -24.73 23.92 -7.41
N ILE A 104 -24.27 25.14 -7.08
CA ILE A 104 -25.01 26.33 -6.63
C ILE A 104 -25.20 26.40 -5.10
N GLY A 105 -24.41 27.26 -4.44
CA GLY A 105 -24.83 28.00 -3.25
C GLY A 105 -24.01 27.80 -1.97
N ASN A 106 -23.47 26.59 -1.74
CA ASN A 106 -22.76 26.27 -0.49
C ASN A 106 -21.28 26.71 -0.49
N LYS A 107 -20.77 27.02 0.71
CA LYS A 107 -19.34 27.32 0.93
C LYS A 107 -18.51 26.04 0.81
N ASN A 108 -17.21 26.17 0.54
CA ASN A 108 -16.25 25.10 0.83
C ASN A 108 -16.40 24.68 2.30
N GLU A 109 -16.77 23.43 2.55
CA GLU A 109 -16.69 22.83 3.86
C GLU A 109 -15.39 22.02 3.92
N THR A 110 -14.44 22.49 4.72
CA THR A 110 -13.15 21.83 4.93
C THR A 110 -13.04 21.46 6.39
N ARG A 111 -12.75 20.18 6.69
CA ARG A 111 -12.48 19.70 8.04
C ARG A 111 -10.98 19.45 8.17
N ALA A 112 -10.33 20.06 9.15
CA ALA A 112 -9.02 19.64 9.62
C ALA A 112 -9.22 18.85 10.91
N ILE A 113 -8.57 17.70 11.03
CA ILE A 113 -8.62 16.81 12.21
C ILE A 113 -7.18 16.58 12.66
N THR A 114 -6.87 16.95 13.90
CA THR A 114 -5.54 16.77 14.49
C THR A 114 -5.25 15.31 14.86
N TYR A 115 -3.99 14.97 15.09
CA TYR A 115 -3.61 13.64 15.60
C TYR A 115 -4.31 13.28 16.93
N ASN A 116 -4.53 14.26 17.81
CA ASN A 116 -5.28 14.08 19.06
C ASN A 116 -6.77 13.77 18.82
N GLU A 117 -7.42 14.51 17.91
CA GLU A 117 -8.82 14.26 17.55
C GLU A 117 -9.01 12.94 16.81
N LEU A 118 -8.10 12.62 15.88
CA LEU A 118 -8.07 11.33 15.18
C LEU A 118 -7.92 10.18 16.19
N SER A 119 -7.02 10.31 17.16
CA SER A 119 -6.88 9.34 18.26
C SER A 119 -8.15 9.23 19.09
N SER A 120 -8.81 10.33 19.44
CA SER A 120 -10.10 10.33 20.16
C SER A 120 -11.16 9.52 19.40
N GLU A 121 -11.41 9.84 18.14
CA GLU A 121 -12.49 9.20 17.39
C GLU A 121 -12.17 7.73 17.05
N VAL A 122 -10.91 7.42 16.74
CA VAL A 122 -10.45 6.03 16.55
C VAL A 122 -10.59 5.21 17.84
N ASN A 123 -10.22 5.75 19.01
CA ASN A 123 -10.44 5.07 20.29
C ASN A 123 -11.94 4.94 20.62
N ARG A 124 -12.77 5.94 20.33
CA ARG A 124 -14.22 5.87 20.56
C ARG A 124 -14.88 4.81 19.69
N LEU A 125 -14.58 4.78 18.40
CA LEU A 125 -15.13 3.76 17.48
C LEU A 125 -14.59 2.36 17.79
N ALA A 126 -13.30 2.23 18.11
CA ALA A 126 -12.71 0.97 18.56
C ALA A 126 -13.41 0.44 19.84
N ASN A 127 -13.72 1.31 20.81
CA ASN A 127 -14.47 0.89 22.00
C ASN A 127 -15.95 0.59 21.73
N GLY A 128 -16.57 1.27 20.75
CA GLY A 128 -17.93 0.96 20.29
C GLY A 128 -18.01 -0.41 19.62
N LEU A 129 -17.06 -0.73 18.75
CA LEU A 129 -16.84 -2.09 18.23
C LEU A 129 -16.61 -3.06 19.40
N LYS A 130 -15.85 -2.68 20.45
CA LYS A 130 -15.64 -3.54 21.63
C LYS A 130 -16.91 -3.88 22.39
N SER A 131 -17.89 -2.98 22.45
CA SER A 131 -19.20 -3.29 23.05
C SER A 131 -20.11 -4.19 22.20
N LEU A 132 -19.84 -4.38 20.91
CA LEU A 132 -20.75 -5.10 19.99
C LEU A 132 -20.57 -6.64 19.97
N GLY A 133 -19.66 -7.22 20.78
CA GLY A 133 -19.50 -8.69 20.91
C GLY A 133 -18.55 -9.35 19.89
N ILE A 134 -17.45 -8.67 19.61
CA ILE A 134 -16.66 -8.74 18.38
C ILE A 134 -15.23 -9.30 18.78
N GLN A 135 -14.52 -10.15 17.99
CA GLN A 135 -13.23 -10.79 18.38
C GLN A 135 -12.11 -10.78 17.29
N LYS A 136 -10.86 -11.17 17.61
CA LYS A 136 -9.67 -10.97 16.74
C LYS A 136 -9.67 -11.83 15.47
N GLY A 137 -9.27 -11.24 14.34
CA GLY A 137 -8.99 -11.95 13.08
C GLY A 137 -10.23 -12.10 12.19
N ASP A 138 -11.37 -11.71 12.74
CA ASP A 138 -12.62 -11.55 12.06
C ASP A 138 -12.59 -10.29 11.13
N ILE A 139 -13.51 -10.14 10.17
CA ILE A 139 -13.46 -9.09 9.11
C ILE A 139 -14.30 -7.84 9.50
N VAL A 140 -14.13 -6.64 8.93
CA VAL A 140 -15.15 -5.58 9.10
C VAL A 140 -15.47 -4.91 7.78
N THR A 141 -16.70 -5.08 7.30
CA THR A 141 -17.10 -4.53 6.00
C THR A 141 -17.45 -3.05 6.08
N LEU A 142 -16.61 -2.21 5.48
CA LEU A 142 -16.75 -0.76 5.47
C LEU A 142 -17.35 -0.30 4.14
N TYR A 143 -18.63 0.09 4.18
CA TYR A 143 -19.35 0.69 3.06
C TYR A 143 -19.62 2.17 3.36
N LEU A 144 -18.61 2.99 3.10
CA LEU A 144 -18.59 4.43 3.42
C LEU A 144 -18.12 5.25 2.21
N PRO A 145 -18.60 6.51 2.04
CA PRO A 145 -18.01 7.45 1.07
C PRO A 145 -16.63 7.95 1.53
N THR A 146 -15.97 8.76 0.70
CA THR A 146 -14.65 9.33 1.00
C THR A 146 -14.75 10.48 2.02
N VAL A 147 -15.00 10.11 3.28
CA VAL A 147 -15.10 11.01 4.44
C VAL A 147 -14.12 10.58 5.53
N PRO A 148 -13.73 11.46 6.47
CA PRO A 148 -12.77 11.11 7.54
C PRO A 148 -13.21 9.90 8.37
N GLU A 149 -14.52 9.71 8.53
CA GLU A 149 -15.11 8.58 9.24
C GLU A 149 -14.73 7.22 8.61
N ALA A 150 -14.40 7.17 7.31
CA ALA A 150 -13.87 5.97 6.67
C ALA A 150 -12.43 5.65 7.11
N ALA A 151 -11.56 6.67 7.19
CA ALA A 151 -10.21 6.53 7.72
C ALA A 151 -10.23 6.17 9.22
N ILE A 152 -11.10 6.82 10.00
CA ILE A 152 -11.35 6.51 11.41
C ILE A 152 -11.84 5.06 11.57
N ALA A 153 -12.73 4.58 10.70
CA ALA A 153 -13.20 3.19 10.72
C ALA A 153 -12.10 2.19 10.36
N MET A 154 -11.30 2.46 9.33
CA MET A 154 -10.14 1.64 8.96
C MET A 154 -9.11 1.57 10.10
N LEU A 155 -8.77 2.71 10.72
CA LEU A 155 -7.80 2.79 11.82
C LEU A 155 -8.34 2.17 13.11
N ALA A 156 -9.63 2.32 13.42
CA ALA A 156 -10.29 1.61 14.52
C ALA A 156 -10.23 0.09 14.28
N CYS A 157 -10.57 -0.36 13.07
CA CYS A 157 -10.42 -1.75 12.65
C CYS A 157 -8.96 -2.23 12.70
N ALA A 158 -7.97 -1.35 12.57
CA ALA A 158 -6.55 -1.70 12.72
C ALA A 158 -6.00 -1.54 14.16
N ARG A 159 -6.78 -0.96 15.10
CA ARG A 159 -6.47 -0.85 16.54
C ARG A 159 -6.82 -2.09 17.37
N ILE A 160 -7.80 -2.87 16.89
CA ILE A 160 -8.25 -4.29 17.25
C ILE A 160 -7.81 -6.83 15.62
N GLY A 161 -6.89 -7.12 14.63
CA GLY A 161 -7.07 -8.08 13.53
C GLY A 161 -8.40 -7.95 12.78
N ALA A 162 -8.99 -6.75 12.71
CA ALA A 162 -10.23 -6.56 11.98
C ALA A 162 -9.82 -6.33 10.56
N ILE A 163 -9.99 -7.39 9.78
CA ILE A 163 -9.60 -7.39 8.39
C ILE A 163 -10.63 -6.51 7.67
N HIS A 164 -10.36 -5.21 7.56
CA HIS A 164 -11.36 -4.26 7.09
C HIS A 164 -11.56 -4.41 5.57
N SER A 165 -12.71 -4.98 5.20
CA SER A 165 -13.16 -5.23 3.83
C SER A 165 -13.82 -3.95 3.30
N ILE A 166 -13.07 -3.16 2.55
CA ILE A 166 -13.54 -1.86 2.06
C ILE A 166 -14.33 -2.08 0.77
N VAL A 167 -15.59 -1.64 0.76
CA VAL A 167 -16.46 -1.70 -0.41
C VAL A 167 -16.81 -0.28 -0.84
N VAL A 168 -16.41 0.09 -2.06
CA VAL A 168 -16.63 1.42 -2.64
C VAL A 168 -18.13 1.76 -2.60
N SER A 169 -18.47 2.97 -2.12
CA SER A 169 -19.84 3.43 -1.87
C SER A 169 -20.75 3.52 -3.11
N SER A 170 -20.21 3.35 -4.32
CA SER A 170 -20.93 3.26 -5.59
C SER A 170 -21.26 1.83 -6.03
N CYS A 171 -20.88 0.81 -5.24
CA CYS A 171 -21.05 -0.59 -5.63
C CYS A 171 -22.53 -1.05 -5.56
N SER A 172 -22.94 -1.89 -6.51
CA SER A 172 -24.32 -2.40 -6.54
C SER A 172 -24.64 -3.28 -5.31
N ALA A 173 -25.90 -3.26 -4.86
CA ALA A 173 -26.34 -4.05 -3.69
C ALA A 173 -26.01 -5.56 -3.80
N LYS A 174 -26.02 -6.15 -5.02
CA LYS A 174 -25.60 -7.54 -5.26
C LYS A 174 -24.12 -7.77 -4.95
N ALA A 175 -23.26 -6.82 -5.33
CA ALA A 175 -21.80 -6.88 -5.14
C ALA A 175 -21.34 -6.33 -3.77
N LEU A 176 -22.23 -5.67 -3.02
CA LEU A 176 -22.07 -5.41 -1.59
C LEU A 176 -22.43 -6.65 -0.76
N ALA A 177 -23.58 -7.29 -1.06
CA ALA A 177 -24.02 -8.49 -0.36
C ALA A 177 -23.01 -9.64 -0.42
N SER A 178 -22.30 -9.80 -1.54
CA SER A 178 -21.23 -10.80 -1.72
C SER A 178 -19.92 -10.49 -0.95
N ARG A 179 -19.89 -9.45 -0.10
CA ARG A 179 -18.67 -9.00 0.61
C ARG A 179 -18.88 -8.74 2.11
N ILE A 180 -20.10 -8.90 2.62
CA ILE A 180 -20.52 -8.54 4.00
C ILE A 180 -20.38 -9.68 5.02
N SER A 181 -20.11 -10.92 4.61
CA SER A 181 -20.45 -12.13 5.38
C SER A 181 -19.76 -12.32 6.74
N ASP A 182 -18.82 -11.44 7.12
CA ASP A 182 -17.92 -11.52 8.27
C ASP A 182 -17.51 -10.08 8.69
N ALA A 183 -17.06 -9.74 9.91
CA ALA A 183 -17.21 -10.22 11.28
C ALA A 183 -16.68 -9.18 12.37
N CYS A 184 -15.39 -9.10 12.80
CA CYS A 184 -14.95 -8.39 14.05
C CYS A 184 -13.43 -7.97 14.36
N GLN A 185 -12.89 -7.81 15.62
CA GLN A 185 -11.89 -6.81 16.16
C GLN A 185 -10.58 -7.11 17.01
N PRO A 186 -9.53 -6.20 16.97
CA PRO A 186 -7.80 -6.48 17.87
C PRO A 186 -7.77 -6.27 19.40
N GLU A 187 -6.73 -6.53 20.20
CA GLU A 187 -5.73 -7.62 20.28
C GLU A 187 -4.48 -7.62 19.35
N PRO A 188 -3.34 -8.27 19.72
CA PRO A 188 -2.05 -8.08 19.04
C PRO A 188 -1.93 -8.83 17.71
N MET A 189 -1.24 -8.24 16.73
CA MET A 189 -1.01 -8.82 15.40
C MET A 189 0.42 -9.33 15.22
N ASN A 190 0.58 -10.58 14.79
CA ASN A 190 1.82 -11.06 14.18
C ASN A 190 2.01 -10.32 12.84
N ALA A 191 3.25 -10.21 12.35
CA ALA A 191 3.51 -9.53 11.08
C ALA A 191 2.75 -10.15 9.88
N GLU A 192 2.52 -11.47 9.90
CA GLU A 192 1.76 -12.20 8.87
C GLU A 192 0.28 -12.43 9.19
N ASP A 193 -0.27 -11.80 10.24
CA ASP A 193 -1.72 -11.77 10.40
C ASP A 193 -2.35 -10.85 9.31
N PRO A 194 -3.45 -11.25 8.64
CA PRO A 194 -4.12 -10.45 7.61
C PRO A 194 -4.52 -9.04 8.06
N LEU A 195 -4.37 -8.06 7.16
CA LEU A 195 -4.72 -6.66 7.41
C LEU A 195 -5.96 -6.22 6.63
N PHE A 196 -6.02 -6.49 5.33
CA PHE A 196 -7.18 -6.16 4.49
C PHE A 196 -7.30 -7.07 3.27
N ILE A 197 -8.51 -7.09 2.70
CA ILE A 197 -8.86 -7.75 1.45
C ILE A 197 -9.36 -6.67 0.49
N LEU A 198 -8.74 -6.58 -0.70
CA LEU A 198 -9.16 -5.64 -1.74
C LEU A 198 -9.67 -6.41 -2.97
N TYR A 199 -10.92 -6.18 -3.35
CA TYR A 199 -11.54 -6.86 -4.48
C TYR A 199 -11.19 -6.17 -5.81
N ALA A 200 -10.33 -6.81 -6.61
CA ALA A 200 -9.77 -6.24 -7.83
C ALA A 200 -10.73 -6.27 -9.05
N SER A 201 -12.04 -6.07 -8.86
CA SER A 201 -13.02 -5.84 -9.94
C SER A 201 -14.35 -5.25 -9.44
N ASN A 202 -14.94 -4.37 -10.25
CA ASN A 202 -16.31 -3.89 -10.11
C ASN A 202 -17.37 -4.84 -10.71
N SER A 203 -16.97 -5.86 -11.50
CA SER A 203 -17.89 -6.85 -12.06
C SER A 203 -18.23 -7.96 -11.05
N SER A 204 -19.52 -8.31 -10.94
CA SER A 204 -20.04 -9.16 -9.85
C SER A 204 -19.75 -10.66 -9.97
N GLU A 205 -19.07 -11.11 -11.03
CA GLU A 205 -19.04 -12.53 -11.41
C GLU A 205 -17.67 -13.21 -11.24
N ASN A 206 -16.58 -12.44 -11.05
CA ASN A 206 -15.22 -12.98 -10.86
C ASN A 206 -14.29 -12.00 -10.08
N SER A 207 -14.79 -11.20 -9.13
CA SER A 207 -13.92 -10.28 -8.36
C SER A 207 -13.08 -11.04 -7.33
N LYS A 208 -11.78 -11.20 -7.59
CA LYS A 208 -10.82 -11.85 -6.67
C LYS A 208 -10.47 -10.93 -5.50
N GLY A 209 -10.53 -11.45 -4.27
CA GLY A 209 -10.19 -10.73 -3.04
C GLY A 209 -8.71 -10.85 -2.70
N VAL A 210 -7.92 -9.84 -3.06
CA VAL A 210 -6.46 -9.80 -2.87
C VAL A 210 -6.14 -9.48 -1.41
N LEU A 211 -5.41 -10.35 -0.71
CA LEU A 211 -5.11 -10.20 0.71
C LEU A 211 -3.66 -9.71 0.94
N HIS A 212 -3.53 -8.66 1.77
CA HIS A 212 -2.26 -8.22 2.35
C HIS A 212 -2.25 -8.47 3.86
N THR A 213 -1.09 -8.81 4.41
CA THR A 213 -0.83 -8.99 5.85
C THR A 213 -0.18 -7.76 6.47
N THR A 214 -0.11 -7.72 7.80
CA THR A 214 0.10 -6.51 8.59
C THR A 214 1.49 -5.88 8.46
N GLY A 215 2.55 -6.62 8.80
CA GLY A 215 3.89 -6.07 8.99
C GLY A 215 4.56 -5.69 7.68
N GLY A 216 4.66 -6.64 6.75
CA GLY A 216 5.32 -6.41 5.47
C GLY A 216 4.65 -5.33 4.61
N TYR A 217 3.31 -5.28 4.60
CA TYR A 217 2.59 -4.19 3.93
C TYR A 217 2.91 -2.83 4.54
N LEU A 218 2.89 -2.69 5.87
CA LEU A 218 3.11 -1.40 6.51
C LEU A 218 4.55 -0.89 6.33
N VAL A 219 5.56 -1.76 6.41
CA VAL A 219 6.97 -1.40 6.10
C VAL A 219 7.07 -0.87 4.67
N TYR A 220 6.53 -1.61 3.70
CA TYR A 220 6.64 -1.25 2.29
C TYR A 220 5.82 0.01 1.95
N ALA A 221 4.63 0.18 2.51
CA ALA A 221 3.79 1.37 2.31
C ALA A 221 4.41 2.63 2.93
N ALA A 222 5.01 2.55 4.13
CA ALA A 222 5.70 3.67 4.75
C ALA A 222 6.98 4.06 3.99
N MET A 223 7.81 3.07 3.62
CA MET A 223 9.06 3.28 2.87
C MET A 223 8.79 3.82 1.45
N THR A 224 7.81 3.27 0.73
CA THR A 224 7.46 3.77 -0.60
C THR A 224 6.81 5.13 -0.56
N HIS A 225 6.01 5.46 0.48
CA HIS A 225 5.53 6.83 0.66
C HIS A 225 6.70 7.81 0.81
N GLU A 226 7.64 7.47 1.70
CA GLU A 226 8.79 8.31 2.00
C GLU A 226 9.62 8.59 0.73
N TYR A 227 10.01 7.55 -0.01
CA TYR A 227 10.93 7.71 -1.15
C TYR A 227 10.28 8.05 -2.49
N VAL A 228 9.02 7.66 -2.77
CA VAL A 228 8.36 7.99 -4.06
C VAL A 228 7.88 9.43 -4.09
N PHE A 229 7.25 9.89 -3.01
CA PHE A 229 6.70 11.26 -2.93
C PHE A 229 7.70 12.26 -2.36
N ASN A 230 8.95 11.82 -2.14
CA ASN A 230 10.04 12.61 -1.61
C ASN A 230 9.64 13.33 -0.32
N TYR A 231 9.22 12.54 0.67
CA TYR A 231 8.59 13.01 1.90
C TYR A 231 9.45 14.05 2.64
N GLN A 232 9.06 15.30 2.47
CA GLN A 232 9.26 16.37 3.42
C GLN A 232 7.90 16.62 4.10
N LEU A 233 7.89 17.31 5.24
CA LEU A 233 6.79 17.28 6.22
C LEU A 233 5.43 17.89 5.76
N SER A 234 4.72 17.31 4.77
CA SER A 234 3.54 17.93 4.13
C SER A 234 2.58 17.11 3.23
N ASP A 235 2.74 15.80 2.99
CA ASP A 235 2.18 15.10 1.81
C ASP A 235 1.37 13.78 2.06
N VAL A 236 0.71 13.24 1.01
CA VAL A 236 -0.62 12.57 1.17
C VAL A 236 -0.74 11.14 0.59
N TYR A 237 -0.71 10.09 1.44
CA TYR A 237 -1.34 8.76 1.19
C TYR A 237 -1.68 8.02 2.50
N MET A 238 -2.95 7.68 2.76
CA MET A 238 -3.45 7.36 4.11
C MET A 238 -2.51 6.57 5.05
N TYR A 239 -2.22 5.28 4.81
CA TYR A 239 -1.36 4.51 5.74
C TYR A 239 0.11 4.95 5.72
N GLY A 240 0.67 5.26 4.55
CA GLY A 240 2.07 5.66 4.42
C GLY A 240 2.36 7.01 5.08
N ALA A 241 1.53 8.01 4.80
CA ALA A 241 1.56 9.35 5.38
C ALA A 241 1.30 9.32 6.89
N LEU A 242 0.22 8.68 7.36
CA LEU A 242 -0.06 8.61 8.80
C LEU A 242 1.02 7.83 9.54
N CYS A 243 1.56 6.75 8.97
CA CYS A 243 2.69 6.03 9.57
C CYS A 243 3.95 6.92 9.64
N ASN A 244 4.18 7.79 8.66
CA ASN A 244 5.30 8.73 8.68
C ASN A 244 5.04 9.98 9.55
N GLY A 245 3.80 10.18 10.05
CA GLY A 245 3.42 11.29 10.92
C GLY A 245 2.97 12.55 10.16
N ASP A 246 2.39 12.36 8.98
CA ASP A 246 2.07 13.40 8.00
C ASP A 246 0.55 13.70 7.90
N THR A 247 0.15 14.64 7.03
CA THR A 247 -1.26 15.03 6.81
C THR A 247 -1.86 14.30 5.59
N VAL A 248 -3.01 13.63 5.77
CA VAL A 248 -3.77 13.04 4.65
C VAL A 248 -4.82 14.02 4.13
N VAL A 249 -4.73 14.44 2.87
CA VAL A 249 -5.86 15.11 2.17
C VAL A 249 -6.83 14.06 1.63
N MET A 250 -8.11 14.20 1.96
CA MET A 250 -9.21 13.33 1.52
C MET A 250 -10.28 14.17 0.79
N PRO A 251 -10.30 14.20 -0.56
CA PRO A 251 -11.40 14.81 -1.31
C PRO A 251 -12.61 13.86 -1.36
N GLU A 252 -13.83 14.39 -1.31
CA GLU A 252 -15.04 13.55 -1.33
C GLU A 252 -15.30 12.84 -2.67
N ARG A 253 -14.77 13.38 -3.78
CA ARG A 253 -14.71 12.76 -5.13
C ARG A 253 -13.46 13.21 -5.91
N ASP A 254 -13.04 12.38 -6.88
CA ASP A 254 -11.98 12.72 -7.85
C ASP A 254 -12.44 13.69 -8.95
N GLU A 255 -13.73 13.66 -9.29
CA GLU A 255 -14.33 14.57 -10.28
C GLU A 255 -14.30 16.02 -9.76
N TYR A 256 -13.79 16.94 -10.58
CA TYR A 256 -13.40 18.33 -10.26
C TYR A 256 -12.01 18.56 -9.64
N LEU A 257 -11.07 17.62 -9.79
CA LEU A 257 -9.67 18.02 -10.02
C LEU A 257 -9.55 18.74 -11.38
N SER A 258 -9.51 20.08 -11.37
CA SER A 258 -9.31 20.88 -12.57
C SER A 258 -7.91 20.70 -13.16
N GLU A 259 -7.76 20.92 -14.48
CA GLU A 259 -6.52 20.77 -15.28
C GLU A 259 -5.30 21.57 -14.78
N THR A 260 -5.48 22.37 -13.73
CA THR A 260 -4.53 23.35 -13.19
C THR A 260 -3.84 22.93 -11.89
N ARG A 261 -4.07 21.72 -11.34
CA ARG A 261 -3.54 21.31 -10.02
C ARG A 261 -2.48 20.20 -10.02
N TRP A 262 -1.90 19.83 -11.17
CA TRP A 262 -0.78 18.89 -11.27
C TRP A 262 0.33 19.42 -12.18
N TRP A 263 1.58 19.43 -11.70
CA TRP A 263 2.74 19.70 -12.54
C TRP A 263 3.13 18.45 -13.33
N HIS A 264 3.45 18.61 -14.61
CA HIS A 264 3.47 17.52 -15.58
C HIS A 264 4.63 16.52 -15.42
N ILE A 265 4.29 15.23 -15.54
CA ILE A 265 5.21 14.17 -15.97
C ILE A 265 4.71 13.69 -17.35
N GLU A 266 5.53 13.78 -18.40
CA GLU A 266 5.30 13.03 -19.66
C GLU A 266 6.08 11.71 -19.61
N THR A 267 5.58 10.57 -20.10
CA THR A 267 4.18 10.09 -20.23
C THR A 267 4.26 8.56 -20.16
N ASN A 268 3.47 7.91 -19.31
CA ASN A 268 3.24 6.45 -19.29
C ASN A 268 4.47 5.53 -19.02
N GLY A 269 5.63 6.08 -18.63
CA GLY A 269 6.77 5.28 -18.17
C GLY A 269 6.68 4.97 -16.67
N ALA A 270 7.00 3.74 -16.26
CA ALA A 270 7.09 3.34 -14.84
C ALA A 270 8.51 3.55 -14.27
N ALA A 271 9.44 4.09 -15.08
CA ALA A 271 10.84 4.37 -14.71
C ALA A 271 11.60 3.13 -14.22
N LEU A 272 12.30 3.23 -13.08
CA LEU A 272 13.15 2.18 -12.51
C LEU A 272 12.40 1.43 -11.39
N PRO A 273 12.77 0.16 -11.10
CA PRO A 273 12.17 -0.60 -10.01
C PRO A 273 12.32 0.06 -8.63
N MET A 274 11.40 -0.27 -7.73
CA MET A 274 11.52 0.07 -6.31
C MET A 274 12.56 -0.82 -5.61
N LEU A 275 13.06 -0.35 -4.47
CA LEU A 275 13.98 -1.08 -3.59
C LEU A 275 13.44 -2.50 -3.27
N GLY A 276 14.31 -3.50 -3.41
CA GLY A 276 14.00 -4.93 -3.28
C GLY A 276 13.20 -5.56 -4.43
N ILE A 277 12.60 -4.78 -5.34
CA ILE A 277 11.86 -5.33 -6.49
C ILE A 277 12.86 -5.73 -7.58
N LYS A 278 12.88 -7.02 -7.92
CA LYS A 278 13.76 -7.61 -8.95
C LYS A 278 12.95 -7.96 -10.21
N PRO A 279 12.62 -7.00 -11.09
CA PRO A 279 11.79 -7.26 -12.27
C PRO A 279 12.58 -7.94 -13.39
N ALA A 280 11.92 -8.84 -14.10
CA ALA A 280 12.40 -9.41 -15.35
C ALA A 280 11.31 -9.43 -16.43
N LEU A 281 11.72 -9.63 -17.68
CA LEU A 281 10.84 -9.82 -18.82
C LEU A 281 11.10 -11.21 -19.40
N ILE A 282 10.04 -11.95 -19.70
CA ILE A 282 10.10 -13.24 -20.40
C ILE A 282 9.35 -13.19 -21.73
N ASP A 283 9.79 -14.01 -22.68
CA ASP A 283 9.06 -14.28 -23.91
C ASP A 283 7.91 -15.30 -23.70
N GLU A 284 7.27 -15.71 -24.79
CA GLU A 284 6.18 -16.71 -24.79
C GLU A 284 6.64 -18.12 -24.41
N SER A 285 7.96 -18.40 -24.40
CA SER A 285 8.54 -19.67 -23.96
C SER A 285 8.89 -19.69 -22.47
N GLY A 286 8.80 -18.54 -21.78
CA GLY A 286 9.30 -18.38 -20.41
C GLY A 286 10.80 -18.06 -20.32
N SER A 287 11.47 -17.78 -21.44
CA SER A 287 12.91 -17.47 -21.45
C SER A 287 13.18 -16.01 -21.08
N GLU A 288 14.09 -15.77 -20.12
CA GLU A 288 14.40 -14.42 -19.64
C GLU A 288 15.12 -13.57 -20.69
N LEU A 289 14.57 -12.39 -20.95
CA LEU A 289 15.05 -11.44 -21.93
C LEU A 289 16.02 -10.45 -21.28
N THR A 290 17.23 -10.35 -21.82
CA THR A 290 18.29 -9.42 -21.37
C THR A 290 18.34 -8.16 -22.23
N GLY A 291 18.92 -7.06 -21.70
CA GLY A 291 19.05 -5.80 -22.44
C GLY A 291 17.71 -5.11 -22.77
N VAL A 292 17.64 -4.48 -23.94
CA VAL A 292 16.42 -3.83 -24.46
C VAL A 292 15.45 -4.90 -24.96
N ALA A 293 14.25 -4.98 -24.37
CA ALA A 293 13.32 -6.07 -24.62
C ALA A 293 11.85 -5.67 -24.37
N SER A 294 10.92 -6.41 -24.97
CA SER A 294 9.50 -6.41 -24.62
C SER A 294 9.08 -7.83 -24.29
N GLY A 295 8.31 -8.03 -23.22
CA GLY A 295 7.86 -9.36 -22.80
C GLY A 295 6.86 -9.30 -21.65
N ASN A 296 6.51 -10.45 -21.08
CA ASN A 296 5.67 -10.52 -19.90
C ASN A 296 6.49 -10.19 -18.65
N LEU A 297 5.93 -9.39 -17.74
CA LEU A 297 6.59 -8.88 -16.55
C LEU A 297 6.41 -9.83 -15.37
N MET A 298 7.53 -10.22 -14.76
CA MET A 298 7.61 -11.03 -13.55
C MET A 298 8.51 -10.35 -12.51
N ILE A 299 8.33 -10.70 -11.23
CA ILE A 299 9.24 -10.31 -10.15
C ILE A 299 9.92 -11.59 -9.64
N LYS A 300 11.26 -11.62 -9.65
CA LYS A 300 12.07 -12.81 -9.40
C LYS A 300 12.33 -13.12 -7.91
N ASP A 301 11.63 -12.44 -7.02
CA ASP A 301 11.86 -12.47 -5.57
C ASP A 301 10.65 -11.88 -4.84
N SER A 302 10.58 -12.09 -3.52
CA SER A 302 9.58 -11.45 -2.68
C SER A 302 9.99 -10.04 -2.27
N TRP A 303 9.00 -9.27 -1.82
CA TRP A 303 9.19 -7.99 -1.15
C TRP A 303 8.19 -7.87 0.00
N PRO A 304 8.46 -7.10 1.06
CA PRO A 304 7.60 -7.05 2.24
C PRO A 304 6.14 -6.74 1.93
N GLY A 305 5.89 -5.85 0.96
CA GLY A 305 4.56 -5.43 0.52
C GLY A 305 3.81 -6.38 -0.43
N GLN A 306 4.36 -7.56 -0.75
CA GLN A 306 3.72 -8.52 -1.65
C GLN A 306 2.36 -9.01 -1.13
N ILE A 307 1.46 -9.38 -2.04
CA ILE A 307 0.20 -10.03 -1.69
C ILE A 307 0.47 -11.46 -1.16
N ARG A 308 -0.26 -11.91 -0.14
CA ARG A 308 0.02 -13.20 0.53
C ARG A 308 -0.85 -14.36 0.10
N THR A 309 -2.10 -14.07 -0.27
CA THR A 309 -3.07 -15.05 -0.79
C THR A 309 -4.22 -14.32 -1.46
N ILE A 310 -5.12 -15.09 -2.09
CA ILE A 310 -6.52 -14.69 -2.29
C ILE A 310 -7.30 -15.21 -1.09
N PHE A 311 -8.23 -14.41 -0.56
CA PHE A 311 -9.00 -14.80 0.63
C PHE A 311 -9.99 -15.94 0.30
N GLY A 312 -9.99 -16.98 1.13
CA GLY A 312 -10.81 -18.18 0.96
C GLY A 312 -10.30 -19.18 -0.08
N ASP A 313 -9.36 -18.78 -0.96
CA ASP A 313 -8.82 -19.65 -2.03
C ASP A 313 -7.32 -19.41 -2.25
N HIS A 314 -6.49 -20.22 -1.59
CA HIS A 314 -5.04 -20.19 -1.79
C HIS A 314 -4.61 -20.92 -3.08
N GLN A 315 -5.41 -21.83 -3.63
CA GLN A 315 -5.08 -22.50 -4.88
C GLN A 315 -5.20 -21.52 -6.05
N ASP A 316 -6.24 -20.70 -6.08
CA ASP A 316 -6.38 -19.64 -7.08
C ASP A 316 -5.25 -18.59 -6.98
N PHE A 317 -4.61 -18.43 -5.81
CA PHE A 317 -3.40 -17.62 -5.67
C PHE A 317 -2.18 -18.27 -6.34
N ILE A 318 -1.92 -19.55 -6.07
CA ILE A 318 -0.89 -20.36 -6.76
C ILE A 318 -1.10 -20.30 -8.28
N ASP A 319 -2.30 -20.66 -8.73
CA ASP A 319 -2.65 -20.79 -10.15
C ASP A 319 -2.68 -19.42 -10.86
N THR A 320 -3.02 -18.34 -10.15
CA THR A 320 -2.99 -16.99 -10.71
C THR A 320 -1.56 -16.47 -10.86
N TYR A 321 -0.71 -16.58 -9.83
CA TYR A 321 0.53 -15.80 -9.76
C TYR A 321 1.82 -16.61 -9.93
N PHE A 322 1.79 -17.93 -9.76
CA PHE A 322 2.98 -18.79 -9.77
C PHE A 322 2.90 -19.94 -10.78
N SER A 323 1.90 -19.95 -11.67
CA SER A 323 1.65 -21.06 -12.59
C SER A 323 2.74 -21.27 -13.66
N ASN A 324 3.32 -20.20 -14.20
CA ASN A 324 4.12 -20.25 -15.44
C ASN A 324 5.61 -20.59 -15.26
N SER A 325 6.24 -20.25 -14.14
CA SER A 325 7.61 -20.64 -13.80
C SER A 325 7.71 -21.05 -12.34
N GLU A 326 8.63 -21.97 -12.03
CA GLU A 326 8.98 -22.29 -10.64
C GLU A 326 9.92 -21.21 -10.12
N GLY A 327 9.53 -20.50 -9.05
CA GLY A 327 10.39 -19.52 -8.40
C GLY A 327 10.19 -18.04 -8.74
N ASP A 328 9.15 -17.65 -9.49
CA ASP A 328 8.87 -16.22 -9.77
C ASP A 328 7.39 -15.83 -9.56
N PHE A 329 7.14 -14.55 -9.29
CA PHE A 329 5.80 -13.95 -9.22
C PHE A 329 5.40 -13.32 -10.56
N PHE A 330 4.37 -13.85 -11.21
CA PHE A 330 3.87 -13.40 -12.51
C PHE A 330 2.83 -12.28 -12.39
N THR A 331 3.13 -11.08 -12.90
CA THR A 331 2.29 -9.88 -12.67
C THR A 331 0.99 -9.82 -13.48
N LYS A 332 0.80 -10.73 -14.45
CA LYS A 332 -0.23 -10.65 -15.51
C LYS A 332 -0.26 -9.31 -16.28
N LYS A 333 0.92 -8.68 -16.40
CA LYS A 333 1.17 -7.54 -17.28
C LYS A 333 2.33 -7.83 -18.22
N SER A 334 2.33 -7.17 -19.35
CA SER A 334 3.49 -7.11 -20.25
C SER A 334 4.15 -5.74 -20.12
N ALA A 335 5.44 -5.66 -20.40
CA ALA A 335 6.20 -4.42 -20.34
C ALA A 335 7.37 -4.43 -21.32
N ARG A 336 7.85 -3.22 -21.65
CA ARG A 336 9.09 -2.99 -22.39
C ARG A 336 10.14 -2.39 -21.46
N ARG A 337 11.37 -2.90 -21.52
CA ARG A 337 12.57 -2.28 -20.91
C ARG A 337 13.40 -1.63 -22.01
N ASP A 338 13.75 -0.36 -21.83
CA ASP A 338 14.55 0.40 -22.82
C ASP A 338 16.06 0.41 -22.53
N GLU A 339 16.81 1.16 -23.34
CA GLU A 339 18.28 1.30 -23.27
C GLU A 339 18.80 1.93 -21.97
N ASN A 340 17.95 2.66 -21.23
CA ASN A 340 18.26 3.23 -19.92
C ASN A 340 17.84 2.28 -18.77
N GLY A 341 17.31 1.10 -19.10
CA GLY A 341 16.73 0.15 -18.15
C GLY A 341 15.34 0.54 -17.65
N TYR A 342 14.70 1.57 -18.24
CA TYR A 342 13.39 2.03 -17.77
C TYR A 342 12.29 1.08 -18.26
N TYR A 343 11.37 0.74 -17.36
CA TYR A 343 10.22 -0.10 -17.63
C TYR A 343 9.00 0.74 -18.07
N TRP A 344 8.33 0.26 -19.10
CA TRP A 344 7.13 0.85 -19.70
C TRP A 344 6.06 -0.23 -19.71
N LEU A 345 5.01 -0.08 -18.88
CA LEU A 345 3.90 -1.04 -18.86
C LEU A 345 3.13 -0.94 -20.18
N THR A 346 2.89 -2.08 -20.83
CA THR A 346 2.08 -2.18 -22.05
C THR A 346 0.70 -2.74 -21.72
N THR A 347 -0.33 -2.14 -22.32
CA THR A 347 -1.75 -2.54 -22.18
C THR A 347 -2.05 -3.85 -22.88
#